data_AF-K2CRR5-F1
#
_entry.id   AF-K2CRR5-F1
#
_cell.length_a   1.000
_cell.length_b   1.000
_cell.length_c   1.000
_cell.angle_alpha   90.00
_cell.angle_beta   90.00
_cell.angle_gamma   90.00
#
_symmetry.space_group_name_H-M   'P 1'
#
loop_
_entity.id
_entity.type
_entity.pdbx_description
1 polymer ?
#
loop_
_entity_poly.entity_id
_entity_poly.type
_entity_poly.pdbx_seq_one_letter_code
_entity_poly.pdbx_strand_id
1 'polypeptide(L)'
;MNRVLFISPVAFSGLQQRHQSLAAEMAKGGWQVSFVDPLKTGGFSCSVNKTAQNLAIIGLQVPFKGTAWPAIQKICAKFAMLLLRSKLASSDRATLLWISEPSLAWLSQYGWQTIIYDRCDLHGEFPGQNKWAWQKYENLLFEKATLISCSHEYLQQSLPENARSKSVLAGNACADIFFAQRQSRQAKGSMLKLVSSGAHHEWVDSQWLAMLCNHAE
;
A
#
# COMPACT_ATOMS: atom_id res chain seq x y z
N MET A 1 8.58 7.48 -22.06
CA MET A 1 7.54 7.86 -21.06
C MET A 1 7.48 6.77 -20.02
N ASN A 2 7.73 7.08 -18.75
CA ASN A 2 7.79 6.06 -17.69
C ASN A 2 6.38 5.74 -17.19
N ARG A 3 6.12 4.45 -16.94
CA ARG A 3 4.81 3.94 -16.51
C ARG A 3 4.96 3.14 -15.23
N VAL A 4 4.04 3.32 -14.30
CA VAL A 4 4.00 2.58 -13.04
C VAL A 4 2.58 2.11 -12.72
N LEU A 5 2.49 0.87 -12.29
CA LEU A 5 1.29 0.27 -11.71
C LEU A 5 1.49 0.13 -10.20
N PHE A 6 0.72 0.89 -9.43
CA PHE A 6 0.65 0.75 -7.97
C PHE A 6 -0.41 -0.28 -7.59
N ILE A 7 -0.02 -1.24 -6.77
CA ILE A 7 -0.91 -2.20 -6.10
C ILE A 7 -0.88 -1.89 -4.60
N SER A 8 -1.96 -1.30 -4.09
CA SER A 8 -2.05 -0.72 -2.75
C SER A 8 -3.03 -1.47 -1.84
N PRO A 9 -2.73 -1.63 -0.54
CA PRO A 9 -3.66 -2.21 0.44
C PRO A 9 -4.78 -1.22 0.83
N VAL A 10 -4.63 0.06 0.47
CA VAL A 10 -5.57 1.13 0.79
C VAL A 10 -6.11 1.80 -0.48
N ALA A 11 -7.39 2.18 -0.42
CA ALA A 11 -8.05 2.90 -1.50
C ALA A 11 -7.47 4.30 -1.66
N PHE A 12 -7.43 4.80 -2.89
CA PHE A 12 -6.89 6.13 -3.18
C PHE A 12 -7.70 7.24 -2.49
N SER A 13 -9.02 7.05 -2.39
CA SER A 13 -9.95 7.95 -1.68
C SER A 13 -9.99 7.75 -0.16
N GLY A 14 -9.21 6.81 0.38
CA GLY A 14 -9.13 6.55 1.81
C GLY A 14 -8.35 7.63 2.58
N LEU A 15 -8.10 7.37 3.86
CA LEU A 15 -7.18 8.19 4.66
C LEU A 15 -5.82 8.24 3.95
N GLN A 16 -5.28 9.44 3.78
CA GLN A 16 -4.04 9.64 3.04
C GLN A 16 -2.89 8.93 3.74
N GLN A 17 -2.25 8.01 3.03
CA GLN A 17 -1.06 7.30 3.45
C GLN A 17 0.07 7.51 2.43
N ARG A 18 1.22 6.88 2.69
CA ARG A 18 2.41 6.93 1.84
C ARG A 18 2.12 6.54 0.39
N HIS A 19 1.36 5.47 0.17
CA HIS A 19 1.12 4.90 -1.17
C HIS A 19 0.42 5.91 -2.10
N GLN A 20 -0.64 6.55 -1.61
CA GLN A 20 -1.36 7.56 -2.39
C GLN A 20 -0.49 8.79 -2.65
N SER A 21 0.26 9.23 -1.63
CA SER A 21 1.13 10.40 -1.73
C SER A 21 2.26 10.19 -2.75
N LEU A 22 2.93 9.04 -2.69
CA LEU A 22 3.98 8.68 -3.64
C LEU A 22 3.44 8.57 -5.07
N ALA A 23 2.30 7.92 -5.26
CA ALA A 23 1.66 7.82 -6.58
C ALA A 23 1.32 9.21 -7.15
N ALA A 24 0.81 10.11 -6.32
CA ALA A 24 0.50 11.48 -6.73
C ALA A 24 1.77 12.28 -7.09
N GLU A 25 2.84 12.19 -6.29
CA GLU A 25 4.10 12.89 -6.57
C GLU A 25 4.80 12.34 -7.83
N MET A 26 4.77 11.03 -8.07
CA MET A 26 5.27 10.46 -9.32
C MET A 26 4.48 10.96 -10.54
N ALA A 27 3.16 11.07 -10.43
CA ALA A 27 2.31 11.60 -11.50
C ALA A 27 2.62 13.07 -11.80
N LYS A 28 2.85 13.89 -10.76
CA LYS A 28 3.32 15.29 -10.88
C LYS A 28 4.70 15.35 -11.54
N GLY A 29 5.59 14.41 -11.23
CA GLY A 29 6.89 14.22 -11.87
C GLY A 29 6.84 13.69 -13.32
N GLY A 30 5.65 13.57 -13.93
CA GLY A 30 5.49 13.21 -15.33
C GLY A 30 5.37 11.71 -15.63
N TRP A 31 5.33 10.85 -14.60
CA TRP A 31 5.08 9.42 -14.79
C TRP A 31 3.61 9.16 -15.09
N GLN A 32 3.32 8.19 -15.96
CA GLN A 32 1.97 7.64 -16.10
C GLN A 32 1.71 6.66 -14.96
N VAL A 33 0.80 7.03 -14.07
CA VAL A 33 0.51 6.29 -12.84
C VAL A 33 -0.87 5.66 -12.94
N SER A 34 -0.90 4.33 -12.81
CA SER A 34 -2.11 3.54 -12.61
C SER A 34 -2.13 3.06 -11.17
N PHE A 35 -3.08 3.53 -10.36
CA PHE A 35 -3.22 3.14 -8.96
C PHE A 35 -4.40 2.18 -8.81
N VAL A 36 -4.14 0.96 -8.37
CA VAL A 36 -5.17 -0.07 -8.19
C VAL A 36 -5.68 0.00 -6.75
N ASP A 37 -6.97 0.30 -6.62
CA ASP A 37 -7.66 0.23 -5.33
C ASP A 37 -7.73 -1.22 -4.83
N PRO A 38 -7.92 -1.43 -3.51
CA PRO A 38 -8.15 -2.75 -2.95
C PRO A 38 -9.25 -3.47 -3.71
N LEU A 39 -8.96 -4.70 -4.12
CA LEU A 39 -9.88 -5.49 -4.94
C LEU A 39 -11.28 -5.56 -4.30
N LYS A 40 -12.33 -5.55 -5.11
CA LYS A 40 -13.71 -5.85 -4.67
C LYS A 40 -14.07 -7.28 -5.06
N THR A 41 -14.97 -7.91 -4.33
CA THR A 41 -15.46 -9.27 -4.65
C THR A 41 -16.86 -9.26 -5.27
N GLY A 42 -17.36 -10.42 -5.71
CA GLY A 42 -18.75 -10.58 -6.14
C GLY A 42 -19.04 -10.07 -7.57
N GLY A 43 -18.04 -10.08 -8.46
CA GLY A 43 -18.23 -9.70 -9.86
C GLY A 43 -16.97 -9.88 -10.70
N PHE A 44 -17.01 -9.49 -11.97
CA PHE A 44 -15.85 -9.48 -12.85
C PHE A 44 -15.86 -8.20 -13.70
N SER A 45 -15.30 -7.12 -13.16
CA SER A 45 -15.37 -5.80 -13.77
C SER A 45 -14.13 -4.96 -13.50
N CYS A 46 -13.90 -3.98 -14.37
CA CYS A 46 -12.80 -3.04 -14.28
C CYS A 46 -13.31 -1.64 -14.59
N SER A 47 -13.09 -0.72 -13.65
CA SER A 47 -13.42 0.70 -13.77
C SER A 47 -12.15 1.53 -13.72
N VAL A 48 -12.12 2.63 -14.47
CA VAL A 48 -10.97 3.53 -14.52
C VAL A 48 -11.47 4.96 -14.37
N ASN A 49 -10.98 5.64 -13.34
CA ASN A 49 -11.29 7.04 -13.07
C ASN A 49 -10.02 7.87 -13.18
N LYS A 50 -10.00 8.88 -14.06
CA LYS A 50 -8.86 9.81 -14.14
C LYS A 50 -8.98 10.85 -13.04
N THR A 51 -7.98 10.91 -12.16
CA THR A 51 -7.94 11.85 -11.03
C THR A 51 -7.04 13.05 -11.33
N ALA A 52 -6.02 12.86 -12.15
CA ALA A 52 -5.16 13.95 -12.64
C ALA A 52 -4.61 13.59 -14.04
N GLN A 53 -3.87 14.52 -14.66
CA GLN A 53 -3.35 14.37 -16.03
C GLN A 53 -2.59 13.04 -16.26
N ASN A 54 -1.78 12.62 -15.29
CA ASN A 54 -1.00 11.38 -15.37
C ASN A 54 -1.34 10.36 -14.28
N LEU A 55 -2.54 10.45 -13.68
CA LEU A 55 -2.97 9.56 -12.59
C LEU A 55 -4.37 9.02 -12.86
N ALA A 56 -4.45 7.70 -13.00
CA ALA A 56 -5.69 6.97 -13.13
C ALA A 56 -5.86 5.99 -11.96
N ILE A 57 -7.05 5.97 -11.36
CA ILE A 57 -7.44 5.04 -10.31
C ILE A 57 -8.21 3.90 -10.97
N ILE A 58 -7.80 2.66 -10.67
CA ILE A 58 -8.35 1.44 -11.23
C ILE A 58 -9.09 0.70 -10.12
N GLY A 59 -10.41 0.61 -10.27
CA GLY A 59 -11.25 -0.23 -9.43
C GLY A 59 -11.46 -1.59 -10.08
N LEU A 60 -10.97 -2.65 -9.44
CA LEU A 60 -11.13 -4.03 -9.90
C LEU A 60 -12.14 -4.77 -9.03
N GLN A 61 -13.09 -5.44 -9.68
CA GLN A 61 -13.98 -6.40 -9.03
C GLN A 61 -13.68 -7.79 -9.56
N VAL A 62 -13.30 -8.70 -8.68
CA VAL A 62 -12.95 -10.10 -8.98
C VAL A 62 -13.99 -11.04 -8.37
N PRO A 63 -14.13 -12.29 -8.86
CA PRO A 63 -15.22 -13.15 -8.42
C PRO A 63 -15.16 -13.46 -6.92
N PHE A 64 -13.95 -13.67 -6.40
CA PHE A 64 -13.68 -14.01 -5.01
C PHE A 64 -12.29 -13.52 -4.58
N LYS A 65 -12.06 -13.55 -3.26
CA LYS A 65 -10.75 -13.42 -2.62
C LYS A 65 -10.57 -14.58 -1.66
N GLY A 66 -9.33 -15.00 -1.47
CA GLY A 66 -8.97 -16.03 -0.51
C GLY A 66 -7.64 -15.70 0.14
N THR A 67 -7.52 -14.53 0.79
CA THR A 67 -6.24 -14.03 1.33
C THR A 67 -5.61 -14.99 2.35
N ALA A 68 -6.41 -15.78 3.07
CA ALA A 68 -5.92 -16.84 3.96
C ALA A 68 -5.47 -18.13 3.23
N TRP A 69 -5.73 -18.25 1.93
CA TRP A 69 -5.56 -19.46 1.12
C TRP A 69 -4.75 -19.17 -0.15
N PRO A 70 -3.41 -19.30 -0.10
CA PRO A 70 -2.54 -18.85 -1.19
C PRO A 70 -2.83 -19.43 -2.58
N ALA A 71 -3.34 -20.66 -2.65
CA ALA A 71 -3.74 -21.28 -3.91
C ALA A 71 -4.97 -20.60 -4.53
N ILE A 72 -5.98 -20.28 -3.71
CA ILE A 72 -7.18 -19.55 -4.13
C ILE A 72 -6.80 -18.11 -4.49
N GLN A 73 -5.96 -17.47 -3.66
CA GLN A 73 -5.49 -16.11 -3.92
C GLN A 73 -4.69 -15.99 -5.21
N LYS A 74 -3.94 -17.03 -5.60
CA LYS A 74 -3.29 -17.10 -6.92
C LYS A 74 -4.29 -17.01 -8.06
N ILE A 75 -5.44 -17.68 -7.96
CA ILE A 75 -6.50 -17.61 -8.98
C ILE A 75 -7.12 -16.21 -8.98
N CYS A 76 -7.37 -15.63 -7.80
CA CYS A 76 -7.82 -14.24 -7.65
C CYS A 76 -6.89 -13.25 -8.38
N ALA A 77 -5.57 -13.37 -8.18
CA ALA A 77 -4.57 -12.55 -8.85
C ALA A 77 -4.57 -12.72 -10.37
N LYS A 78 -4.86 -13.92 -10.90
CA LYS A 78 -5.02 -14.14 -12.35
C LYS A 78 -6.23 -13.35 -12.89
N PHE A 79 -7.36 -13.37 -12.20
CA PHE A 79 -8.52 -12.56 -12.60
C PHE A 79 -8.20 -11.07 -12.56
N ALA A 80 -7.52 -10.61 -11.51
CA ALA A 80 -7.05 -9.23 -11.42
C ALA A 80 -6.14 -8.87 -12.62
N MET A 81 -5.18 -9.73 -12.97
CA MET A 81 -4.30 -9.49 -14.11
C MET A 81 -5.04 -9.47 -15.45
N LEU A 82 -6.04 -10.35 -15.66
CA LEU A 82 -6.87 -10.35 -16.86
C LEU A 82 -7.61 -9.01 -17.01
N LEU A 83 -8.20 -8.51 -15.91
CA LEU A 83 -8.89 -7.22 -15.89
C LEU A 83 -7.92 -6.06 -16.12
N LEU A 84 -6.73 -6.10 -15.51
CA LEU A 84 -5.69 -5.08 -15.71
C LEU A 84 -5.24 -5.01 -17.17
N ARG A 85 -4.97 -6.16 -17.80
CA ARG A 85 -4.57 -6.23 -19.22
C ARG A 85 -5.64 -5.71 -20.18
N SER A 86 -6.91 -5.82 -19.82
CA SER A 86 -8.00 -5.26 -20.63
C SER A 86 -7.95 -3.72 -20.72
N LYS A 87 -7.25 -3.04 -19.79
CA LYS A 87 -7.16 -1.58 -19.71
C LYS A 87 -5.75 -1.02 -19.87
N LEU A 88 -4.73 -1.75 -19.41
CA LEU A 88 -3.32 -1.43 -19.64
C LEU A 88 -2.96 -1.83 -21.07
N ALA A 89 -3.50 -1.09 -22.03
CA ALA A 89 -3.12 -1.21 -23.43
C ALA A 89 -1.61 -0.95 -23.56
N SER A 90 -0.88 -2.02 -23.85
CA SER A 90 0.53 -2.04 -24.28
C SER A 90 1.59 -2.08 -23.16
N SER A 91 1.97 -3.33 -22.87
CA SER A 91 3.26 -3.83 -22.36
C SER A 91 3.53 -3.78 -20.85
N ASP A 92 3.22 -4.88 -20.17
CA ASP A 92 3.77 -5.24 -18.85
C ASP A 92 5.30 -5.01 -18.82
N ARG A 93 6.01 -5.35 -19.91
CA ARG A 93 7.48 -5.24 -20.04
C ARG A 93 8.03 -3.82 -20.05
N ALA A 94 7.18 -2.81 -20.22
CA ALA A 94 7.54 -1.40 -20.16
C ALA A 94 6.92 -0.68 -18.94
N THR A 95 6.42 -1.45 -17.97
CA THR A 95 5.73 -0.93 -16.79
C THR A 95 6.46 -1.40 -15.52
N LEU A 96 6.71 -0.44 -14.62
CA LEU A 96 7.16 -0.73 -13.27
C LEU A 96 5.98 -1.21 -12.43
N LEU A 97 6.12 -2.34 -11.74
CA LEU A 97 5.17 -2.79 -10.72
C LEU A 97 5.63 -2.29 -9.35
N TRP A 98 4.85 -1.41 -8.72
CA TRP A 98 5.05 -0.99 -7.33
C TRP A 98 3.97 -1.66 -6.48
N ILE A 99 4.34 -2.67 -5.69
CA ILE A 99 3.39 -3.45 -4.90
C ILE A 99 3.64 -3.24 -3.41
N SER A 100 2.57 -2.94 -2.68
CA SER A 100 2.54 -2.77 -1.22
C SER A 100 1.48 -3.65 -0.56
N GLU A 101 0.71 -4.41 -1.35
CA GLU A 101 -0.31 -5.36 -0.91
C GLU A 101 0.17 -6.80 -1.17
N PRO A 102 0.79 -7.47 -0.19
CA PRO A 102 1.33 -8.81 -0.38
C PRO A 102 0.32 -9.84 -0.85
N SER A 103 -0.97 -9.76 -0.51
CA SER A 103 -1.94 -10.75 -1.00
C SER A 103 -2.07 -10.80 -2.53
N LEU A 104 -1.52 -9.81 -3.25
CA LEU A 104 -1.41 -9.79 -4.70
C LEU A 104 0.00 -10.09 -5.23
N ALA A 105 0.86 -10.70 -4.42
CA ALA A 105 2.23 -11.08 -4.76
C ALA A 105 2.35 -11.86 -6.08
N TRP A 106 1.35 -12.65 -6.44
CA TRP A 106 1.33 -13.40 -7.71
C TRP A 106 1.34 -12.51 -8.96
N LEU A 107 0.98 -11.23 -8.85
CA LEU A 107 1.16 -10.26 -9.94
C LEU A 107 2.65 -10.08 -10.27
N SER A 108 3.57 -10.29 -9.33
CA SER A 108 5.02 -10.20 -9.59
C SER A 108 5.55 -11.27 -10.56
N GLN A 109 4.77 -12.30 -10.89
CA GLN A 109 5.19 -13.36 -11.82
C GLN A 109 5.05 -12.98 -13.30
N TYR A 110 4.40 -11.86 -13.61
CA TYR A 110 4.28 -11.38 -14.98
C TYR A 110 5.53 -10.58 -15.39
N GLY A 111 5.72 -10.40 -16.69
CA GLY A 111 6.93 -9.81 -17.25
C GLY A 111 7.02 -8.30 -17.11
N TRP A 112 7.01 -7.79 -15.87
CA TRP A 112 7.21 -6.37 -15.56
C TRP A 112 8.62 -5.91 -15.90
N GLN A 113 8.79 -4.62 -16.18
CA GLN A 113 10.13 -4.04 -16.39
C GLN A 113 10.98 -4.10 -15.12
N THR A 114 10.35 -3.77 -13.99
CA THR A 114 10.97 -3.69 -12.68
C THR A 114 9.88 -3.95 -11.65
N ILE A 115 10.21 -4.65 -10.57
CA ILE A 115 9.28 -4.95 -9.49
C ILE A 115 9.84 -4.31 -8.23
N ILE A 116 9.09 -3.37 -7.65
CA ILE A 116 9.38 -2.77 -6.35
C ILE A 116 8.38 -3.33 -5.35
N TYR A 117 8.88 -4.01 -4.33
CA TYR A 117 8.07 -4.33 -3.16
C TYR A 117 8.27 -3.24 -2.10
N ASP A 118 7.20 -2.52 -1.76
CA ASP A 118 7.19 -1.51 -0.72
C ASP A 118 6.66 -2.12 0.58
N ARG A 119 7.60 -2.53 1.43
CA ARG A 119 7.34 -3.17 2.72
C ARG A 119 7.21 -2.08 3.79
N CYS A 120 5.97 -1.62 3.97
CA CYS A 120 5.64 -0.61 4.98
C CYS A 120 5.27 -1.19 6.35
N ASP A 121 4.79 -2.44 6.38
CA ASP A 121 4.23 -3.10 7.57
C ASP A 121 4.47 -4.61 7.57
N LEU A 122 4.35 -5.23 8.75
CA LEU A 122 4.28 -6.68 8.92
C LEU A 122 2.83 -7.15 8.80
N HIS A 123 2.30 -7.15 7.57
CA HIS A 123 0.89 -7.44 7.30
C HIS A 123 0.40 -8.78 7.90
N GLY A 124 1.28 -9.78 8.02
CA GLY A 124 0.96 -11.07 8.63
C GLY A 124 0.80 -11.05 10.16
N GLU A 125 1.24 -9.99 10.83
CA GLU A 125 1.11 -9.80 12.29
C GLU A 125 -0.17 -9.03 12.67
N PHE A 126 -0.93 -8.53 11.68
CA PHE A 126 -2.18 -7.82 11.97
C PHE A 126 -3.23 -8.80 12.54
N PRO A 127 -4.07 -8.36 13.50
CA PRO A 127 -5.13 -9.19 14.06
C PRO A 127 -6.01 -9.83 12.98
N GLY A 128 -6.34 -11.10 13.16
CA GLY A 128 -7.20 -11.86 12.24
C GLY A 128 -6.51 -12.35 10.95
N GLN A 129 -5.22 -12.08 10.76
CA GLN A 129 -4.48 -12.54 9.58
C GLN A 129 -3.89 -13.95 9.75
N ASN A 130 -3.88 -14.72 8.67
CA ASN A 130 -3.18 -16.00 8.62
C ASN A 130 -1.69 -15.76 8.32
N LYS A 131 -0.87 -15.68 9.37
CA LYS A 131 0.58 -15.43 9.28
C LYS A 131 1.31 -16.31 8.26
N TRP A 132 0.97 -17.60 8.18
CA TRP A 132 1.58 -18.52 7.20
C TRP A 132 1.28 -18.12 5.76
N ALA A 133 0.02 -17.73 5.47
CA ALA A 133 -0.37 -17.30 4.13
C ALA A 133 0.35 -16.01 3.72
N TRP A 134 0.42 -15.03 4.64
CA TRP A 134 1.13 -13.77 4.41
C TRP A 134 2.64 -13.95 4.21
N GLN A 135 3.28 -14.80 5.01
CA GLN A 135 4.68 -15.14 4.82
C GLN A 135 4.93 -15.74 3.43
N LYS A 136 4.02 -16.58 2.93
CA LYS A 136 4.14 -17.16 1.58
C LYS A 136 4.05 -16.09 0.48
N TYR A 137 3.22 -15.07 0.68
CA TYR A 137 3.14 -13.95 -0.24
C TYR A 137 4.40 -13.08 -0.22
N GLU A 138 4.87 -12.73 0.98
CA GLU A 138 6.12 -11.96 1.13
C GLU A 138 7.31 -12.70 0.54
N ASN A 139 7.45 -14.02 0.78
CA ASN A 139 8.52 -14.82 0.21
C ASN A 139 8.56 -14.76 -1.32
N LEU A 140 7.39 -14.78 -1.97
CA LEU A 140 7.32 -14.61 -3.42
C LEU A 140 7.80 -13.22 -3.86
N LEU A 141 7.44 -12.16 -3.13
CA LEU A 141 7.91 -10.81 -3.41
C LEU A 141 9.41 -10.66 -3.14
N PHE A 142 9.94 -11.27 -2.08
CA PHE A 142 11.36 -11.33 -1.79
C PHE A 142 12.14 -12.00 -2.92
N GLU A 143 11.59 -13.05 -3.52
CA GLU A 143 12.21 -13.71 -4.67
C GLU A 143 12.17 -12.81 -5.91
N LYS A 144 11.00 -12.25 -6.26
CA LYS A 144 10.77 -11.59 -7.55
C LYS A 144 11.10 -10.11 -7.62
N ALA A 145 11.08 -9.39 -6.51
CA ALA A 145 11.34 -7.96 -6.50
C ALA A 145 12.76 -7.66 -7.01
N THR A 146 12.89 -6.61 -7.82
CA THR A 146 14.17 -6.02 -8.21
C THR A 146 14.72 -5.16 -7.06
N LEU A 147 13.83 -4.49 -6.34
CA LEU A 147 14.15 -3.63 -5.19
C LEU A 147 13.08 -3.82 -4.11
N ILE A 148 13.51 -3.83 -2.85
CA ILE A 148 12.62 -3.84 -1.69
C ILE A 148 12.81 -2.52 -0.94
N SER A 149 11.76 -1.70 -0.90
CA SER A 149 11.71 -0.49 -0.08
C SER A 149 11.22 -0.87 1.31
N CYS A 150 11.97 -0.52 2.36
CA CYS A 150 11.56 -0.72 3.75
C CYS A 150 11.32 0.64 4.42
N SER A 151 10.17 0.80 5.08
CA SER A 151 9.84 2.03 5.82
C SER A 151 10.64 2.20 7.11
N HIS A 152 11.21 1.11 7.64
CA HIS A 152 11.90 1.08 8.93
C HIS A 152 13.00 0.02 8.96
N GLU A 153 14.06 0.24 9.76
CA GLU A 153 15.21 -0.67 9.88
C GLU A 153 14.81 -2.08 10.32
N TYR A 154 13.87 -2.17 11.27
CA TYR A 154 13.32 -3.46 11.72
C TYR A 154 12.74 -4.30 10.57
N LEU A 155 12.04 -3.67 9.62
CA LEU A 155 11.51 -4.35 8.45
C LEU A 155 12.62 -4.80 7.49
N GLN A 156 13.73 -4.08 7.43
CA GLN A 156 14.88 -4.45 6.61
C GLN A 156 15.68 -5.60 7.26
N GLN A 157 15.90 -5.53 8.57
CA GLN A 157 16.66 -6.53 9.34
C GLN A 157 15.95 -7.88 9.44
N SER A 158 14.63 -7.91 9.29
CA SER A 158 13.84 -9.15 9.23
C SER A 158 13.79 -9.80 7.85
N LEU A 159 14.39 -9.18 6.82
CA LEU A 159 14.47 -9.78 5.48
C LEU A 159 15.45 -10.95 5.47
N PRO A 160 15.16 -12.02 4.69
CA PRO A 160 16.16 -13.03 4.37
C PRO A 160 17.31 -12.40 3.55
N GLU A 161 18.48 -13.02 3.60
CA GLU A 161 19.73 -12.46 3.05
C GLU A 161 19.61 -12.06 1.57
N ASN A 162 19.00 -12.92 0.75
CA ASN A 162 18.77 -12.68 -0.68
C ASN A 162 17.86 -11.48 -0.99
N ALA A 163 16.95 -11.12 -0.06
CA ALA A 163 16.12 -9.93 -0.17
C ALA A 163 16.81 -8.70 0.41
N ARG A 164 17.61 -8.87 1.46
CA ARG A 164 18.34 -7.78 2.11
C ARG A 164 19.34 -7.12 1.17
N SER A 165 20.04 -7.90 0.34
CA SER A 165 21.03 -7.39 -0.63
C SER A 165 20.45 -6.44 -1.69
N LYS A 166 19.13 -6.50 -1.90
CA LYS A 166 18.37 -5.63 -2.81
C LYS A 166 17.35 -4.77 -2.07
N SER A 167 17.60 -4.48 -0.80
CA SER A 167 16.73 -3.65 0.02
C SER A 167 17.32 -2.27 0.23
N VAL A 168 16.46 -1.27 0.35
CA VAL A 168 16.82 0.10 0.73
C VAL A 168 15.93 0.58 1.86
N LEU A 169 16.52 1.36 2.77
CA LEU A 169 15.76 2.05 3.80
C LEU A 169 15.19 3.33 3.19
N ALA A 170 13.87 3.40 3.09
CA ALA A 170 13.13 4.55 2.59
C ALA A 170 12.03 4.88 3.59
N GLY A 171 12.34 5.77 4.53
CA GLY A 171 11.41 6.19 5.59
C GLY A 171 10.14 6.84 5.05
N ASN A 172 9.09 6.88 5.88
CA ASN A 172 7.87 7.60 5.53
C ASN A 172 8.16 9.11 5.47
N ALA A 173 7.71 9.76 4.41
CA ALA A 173 7.77 11.21 4.25
C ALA A 173 6.38 11.82 4.42
N CYS A 174 6.32 13.04 4.96
CA CYS A 174 5.11 13.82 5.04
C CYS A 174 4.97 14.68 3.77
N ALA A 175 3.77 14.73 3.19
CA ALA A 175 3.51 15.54 2.01
C ALA A 175 3.42 17.04 2.36
N ASP A 176 3.93 17.91 1.49
CA ASP A 176 3.98 19.37 1.71
C ASP A 176 2.62 20.01 2.03
N ILE A 177 1.53 19.40 1.56
CA ILE A 177 0.17 19.85 1.84
C ILE A 177 -0.14 19.92 3.35
N PHE A 178 0.50 19.08 4.18
CA PHE A 178 0.33 19.09 5.63
C PHE A 178 1.07 20.25 6.31
N PHE A 179 2.13 20.77 5.68
CA PHE A 179 2.85 21.94 6.18
C PHE A 179 2.27 23.26 5.63
N ALA A 180 1.60 23.22 4.48
CA ALA A 180 0.98 24.39 3.86
C ALA A 180 -0.27 24.89 4.62
N GLN A 181 -0.92 24.04 5.43
CA GLN A 181 -2.05 24.44 6.26
C GLN A 181 -1.58 25.15 7.54
N ARG A 182 -1.27 26.46 7.44
CA ARG A 182 -1.28 27.36 8.61
C ARG A 182 -2.72 27.59 9.08
N GLN A 183 -3.38 26.59 9.67
CA GLN A 183 -4.61 26.85 10.40
C GLN A 183 -4.25 27.41 11.78
N SER A 184 -4.36 28.73 11.92
CA SER A 184 -4.21 29.45 13.18
C SER A 184 -5.38 29.25 14.14
N ARG A 185 -5.95 28.03 14.21
CA ARG A 185 -6.90 27.70 15.28
C ARG A 185 -6.09 27.38 16.52
N GLN A 186 -5.66 28.44 17.20
CA GLN A 186 -5.26 28.32 18.59
C GLN A 186 -6.41 27.65 19.34
N ALA A 187 -6.09 26.52 19.96
CA ALA A 187 -6.88 25.94 21.01
C ALA A 187 -7.26 27.05 22.00
N LYS A 188 -8.55 27.41 22.08
CA LYS A 188 -9.04 28.28 23.17
C LYS A 188 -8.84 27.56 24.50
N GLY A 189 -8.34 28.27 25.52
CA GLY A 189 -8.14 27.80 26.89
C GLY A 189 -6.69 27.44 27.25
N SER A 190 -6.34 27.60 28.54
CA SER A 190 -5.02 27.31 29.12
C SER A 190 -4.83 25.84 29.54
N MET A 191 -5.76 24.94 29.21
CA MET A 191 -5.64 23.52 29.54
C MET A 191 -4.71 22.80 28.56
N LEU A 192 -3.87 21.93 29.11
CA LEU A 192 -3.07 20.96 28.36
C LEU A 192 -4.01 20.12 27.48
N LYS A 193 -3.66 19.92 26.20
CA LYS A 193 -4.45 19.11 25.26
C LYS A 193 -3.66 17.90 24.82
N LEU A 194 -4.25 16.73 25.02
CA LEU A 194 -3.73 15.45 24.54
C LEU A 194 -4.45 15.09 23.24
N VAL A 195 -3.71 14.73 22.22
CA VAL A 195 -4.24 14.26 20.94
C VAL A 195 -3.64 12.90 20.65
N SER A 196 -4.50 11.91 20.45
CA SER A 196 -4.15 10.61 19.91
C SER A 196 -4.73 10.47 18.50
N SER A 197 -3.93 10.02 17.55
CA SER A 197 -4.34 9.83 16.16
C SER A 197 -3.73 8.53 15.65
N GLY A 198 -4.58 7.61 15.18
CA GLY A 198 -4.18 6.32 14.64
C GLY A 198 -5.38 5.60 14.01
N ALA A 199 -5.11 4.69 13.07
CA ALA A 199 -6.15 3.98 12.33
C ALA A 199 -6.63 2.68 13.02
N HIS A 200 -5.85 2.12 13.94
CA HIS A 200 -6.11 0.83 14.57
C HIS A 200 -6.50 1.01 16.02
N HIS A 201 -7.81 1.02 16.29
CA HIS A 201 -8.35 1.09 17.65
C HIS A 201 -7.84 -0.06 18.53
N GLU A 202 -7.52 -1.21 17.93
CA GLU A 202 -6.98 -2.40 18.58
C GLU A 202 -5.58 -2.17 19.18
N TRP A 203 -4.87 -1.15 18.73
CA TRP A 203 -3.52 -0.79 19.19
C TRP A 203 -3.47 0.51 19.98
N VAL A 204 -4.62 1.15 20.17
CA VAL A 204 -4.73 2.33 21.02
C VAL A 204 -5.02 1.87 22.45
N ASP A 205 -4.09 2.16 23.36
CA ASP A 205 -4.32 1.96 24.79
C ASP A 205 -5.30 3.02 25.32
N SER A 206 -6.58 2.71 25.19
CA SER A 206 -7.67 3.59 25.61
C SER A 206 -7.72 3.78 27.12
N GLN A 207 -7.23 2.80 27.89
CA GLN A 207 -7.18 2.89 29.35
C GLN A 207 -6.07 3.86 29.78
N TRP A 208 -4.90 3.77 29.15
CA TRP A 208 -3.81 4.71 29.38
C TRP A 208 -4.18 6.14 28.98
N LEU A 209 -4.84 6.33 27.83
CA LEU A 209 -5.33 7.65 27.42
C LEU A 209 -6.36 8.21 28.41
N ALA A 210 -7.29 7.38 28.90
CA ALA A 210 -8.25 7.80 29.92
C ALA A 210 -7.57 8.18 31.24
N MET A 211 -6.57 7.41 31.69
CA MET A 211 -5.77 7.73 32.87
C MET A 211 -5.08 9.09 32.71
N LEU A 212 -4.47 9.38 31.55
CA LEU A 212 -3.84 10.67 31.29
C LEU A 212 -4.82 11.84 31.30
N CYS A 213 -6.02 11.66 30.75
CA CYS A 213 -7.06 12.68 30.78
C CYS A 213 -7.49 13.00 32.22
N ASN A 214 -7.61 11.99 33.09
CA ASN A 214 -7.98 12.18 34.50
C ASN A 214 -6.90 12.87 35.34
N HIS A 215 -5.64 12.84 34.91
CA HIS A 215 -4.52 13.54 35.57
C HIS A 215 -4.22 14.92 34.97
N ALA A 216 -4.91 15.32 33.91
CA ALA A 216 -4.76 16.61 33.26
C ALA A 216 -5.77 17.66 33.74
N GLU A 217 -6.66 17.29 34.68
CA GLU A 217 -7.53 18.16 35.48
C GLU A 217 -6.78 18.75 36.69
#